data_AF-A0A2W5MX94-F1
#
_entry.id   AF-A0A2W5MX94-F1
#
_cell.length_a   1.000
_cell.length_b   1.000
_cell.length_c   1.000
_cell.angle_alpha   90.00
_cell.angle_beta   90.00
_cell.angle_gamma   90.00
#
_symmetry.space_group_name_H-M   'P 1'
#
loop_
_entity.id
_entity.type
_entity.pdbx_description
1 polymer ?
#
loop_
_entity_poly.entity_id
_entity_poly.type
_entity_poly.pdbx_seq_one_letter_code
_entity_poly.pdbx_strand_id
1 'polypeptide(L)'
;MRIAFVFGLILLLLAAAPSFAAVEPDYDPKEPLVTNPWFAAQGAAEQKADLDFVKGMRPHHAGALTMSDEYLSDPQAKNVQLKSLARGIKHNQTFEIGMLDRVEQLVGKPIQKEGATRQVAEQGLAQKQRFQRAPMPAGFGKSEVTARDVQFAKGMAIHHEAALVMAKEYLANPHATNKYLRLLCLDILRDQKMEIAFMNDIVAQYPGNPDDIKVDMSMMHGMDHMNHGGMKHGAAPKKAKVKKPTAKKPAPAHDMSGMEGMDHSHMGH
;
A
#
# COMPACT_ATOMS: atom_id res chain seq x y z
N MET A 1 -38.76 16.06 46.27
CA MET A 1 -37.39 15.77 45.79
C MET A 1 -37.48 14.99 44.49
N ARG A 2 -37.09 15.59 43.35
CA ARG A 2 -36.99 14.91 42.06
C ARG A 2 -35.50 14.61 41.81
N ILE A 3 -35.14 13.34 41.77
CA ILE A 3 -33.78 12.88 41.49
C ILE A 3 -33.65 12.83 39.96
N ALA A 4 -32.87 13.76 39.39
CA ALA A 4 -32.52 13.75 37.98
C ALA A 4 -31.30 12.85 37.78
N PHE A 5 -31.46 11.77 37.03
CA PHE A 5 -30.37 10.92 36.58
C PHE A 5 -29.64 11.62 35.43
N VAL A 6 -28.39 12.04 35.66
CA VAL A 6 -27.49 12.52 34.62
C VAL A 6 -26.84 11.30 33.96
N PHE A 7 -27.21 11.02 32.71
CA PHE A 7 -26.46 10.07 31.88
C PHE A 7 -25.18 10.75 31.40
N GLY A 8 -24.05 10.36 31.97
CA GLY A 8 -22.72 10.74 31.49
C GLY A 8 -22.41 10.01 30.18
N LEU A 9 -22.28 10.76 29.09
CA LEU A 9 -21.79 10.27 27.82
C LEU A 9 -20.26 10.04 27.95
N ILE A 10 -19.83 8.79 28.09
CA ILE A 10 -18.41 8.43 28.03
C ILE A 10 -17.99 8.45 26.56
N LEU A 11 -17.31 9.51 26.16
CA LEU A 11 -16.64 9.59 24.85
C LEU A 11 -15.37 8.73 24.93
N LEU A 12 -15.44 7.50 24.42
CA LEU A 12 -14.27 6.63 24.29
C LEU A 12 -13.40 7.15 23.12
N LEU A 13 -12.42 7.98 23.42
CA LEU A 13 -11.32 8.31 22.50
C LEU A 13 -10.51 7.04 22.24
N LEU A 14 -10.77 6.34 21.13
CA LEU A 14 -9.81 5.39 20.58
C LEU A 14 -8.61 6.20 20.08
N ALA A 15 -7.59 6.35 20.92
CA ALA A 15 -6.26 6.64 20.44
C ALA A 15 -5.81 5.44 19.59
N ALA A 16 -5.68 5.64 18.27
CA ALA A 16 -4.99 4.68 17.44
C ALA A 16 -3.55 4.60 17.94
N ALA A 17 -3.19 3.50 18.61
CA ALA A 17 -1.80 3.23 18.95
C ALA A 17 -0.99 3.25 17.64
N PRO A 18 0.19 3.91 17.61
CA PRO A 18 1.06 3.84 16.45
C PRO A 18 1.35 2.36 16.16
N SER A 19 1.09 1.92 14.93
CA SER A 19 1.44 0.56 14.54
C SER A 19 2.96 0.41 14.65
N PHE A 20 3.45 -0.39 15.59
CA PHE A 20 4.87 -0.62 15.88
C PHE A 20 5.66 -1.33 14.76
N ALA A 21 5.10 -1.49 13.56
CA ALA A 21 5.89 -1.87 12.39
C ALA A 21 6.57 -0.60 11.87
N ALA A 22 7.74 -0.29 12.41
CA ALA A 22 8.68 0.66 11.83
C ALA A 22 10.08 0.05 11.97
N VAL A 23 10.66 -0.38 10.85
CA VAL A 23 12.09 -0.65 10.80
C VAL A 23 12.78 0.71 10.85
N GLU A 24 13.77 0.85 11.74
CA GLU A 24 14.42 2.14 12.02
C GLU A 24 13.42 3.16 12.58
N PRO A 25 12.96 3.01 13.84
CA PRO A 25 12.14 4.05 14.48
C PRO A 25 12.88 5.39 14.39
N ASP A 26 12.15 6.47 14.13
CA ASP A 26 12.69 7.78 13.76
C ASP A 26 13.92 8.20 14.58
N TYR A 27 14.87 8.86 13.93
CA TYR A 27 16.08 9.41 14.55
C TYR A 27 15.78 10.40 15.68
N ASP A 28 16.35 10.15 16.87
CA ASP A 28 16.45 11.13 17.95
C ASP A 28 17.93 11.54 18.14
N PRO A 29 18.29 12.83 17.94
CA PRO A 29 19.65 13.33 18.16
C PRO A 29 20.16 13.19 19.60
N LYS A 30 19.27 12.96 20.56
CA LYS A 30 19.61 12.77 21.98
C LYS A 30 19.95 11.32 22.30
N GLU A 31 19.51 10.38 21.46
CA GLU A 31 19.82 8.97 21.62
C GLU A 31 21.23 8.65 21.08
N PRO A 32 21.98 7.74 21.72
CA PRO A 32 23.33 7.42 21.29
C PRO A 32 23.33 6.76 19.90
N LEU A 33 24.39 7.01 19.12
CA LEU A 33 24.61 6.37 17.82
C LEU A 33 24.94 4.88 18.00
N VAL A 34 23.92 4.05 18.22
CA VAL A 34 24.07 2.60 18.41
C VAL A 34 23.40 1.87 17.26
N THR A 35 24.10 0.90 16.69
CA THR A 35 23.51 -0.07 15.77
C THR A 35 23.41 -1.44 16.39
N ASN A 36 22.29 -2.11 16.16
CA ASN A 36 22.01 -3.43 16.70
C ASN A 36 21.99 -4.46 15.56
N PRO A 37 22.82 -5.51 15.62
CA PRO A 37 22.78 -6.59 14.64
C PRO A 37 21.48 -7.39 14.78
N TRP A 38 20.88 -7.75 13.65
CA TRP A 38 19.75 -8.67 13.60
C TRP A 38 20.23 -10.04 13.15
N PHE A 39 19.88 -11.06 13.93
CA PHE A 39 20.28 -12.44 13.67
C PHE A 39 19.10 -13.30 13.25
N ALA A 40 19.34 -14.21 12.31
CA ALA A 40 18.41 -15.26 11.93
C ALA A 40 19.18 -16.55 11.61
N ALA A 41 18.52 -17.69 11.81
CA ALA A 41 18.98 -18.94 11.22
C ALA A 41 18.89 -18.82 9.69
N GLN A 42 19.96 -19.15 8.98
CA GLN A 42 20.00 -18.99 7.53
C GLN A 42 20.53 -20.27 6.88
N GLY A 43 19.70 -20.88 6.04
CA GLY A 43 20.08 -21.90 5.08
C GLY A 43 20.12 -21.35 3.66
N ALA A 44 20.36 -22.22 2.69
CA ALA A 44 20.39 -21.84 1.27
C ALA A 44 19.05 -21.29 0.78
N ALA A 45 17.93 -21.84 1.28
CA ALA A 45 16.59 -21.40 0.88
C ALA A 45 16.23 -20.02 1.45
N GLU A 46 16.54 -19.76 2.72
CA GLU A 46 16.31 -18.46 3.37
C GLU A 46 17.19 -17.38 2.73
N GLN A 47 18.47 -17.70 2.48
CA GLN A 47 19.39 -16.81 1.78
C GLN A 47 18.86 -16.44 0.39
N LYS A 48 18.37 -17.43 -0.37
CA LYS A 48 17.81 -17.20 -1.70
C LYS A 48 16.57 -16.30 -1.63
N ALA A 49 15.65 -16.57 -0.71
CA ALA A 49 14.44 -15.75 -0.54
C ALA A 49 14.76 -14.29 -0.24
N ASP A 50 15.69 -14.03 0.66
CA ASP A 50 16.16 -12.69 1.02
C ASP A 50 16.84 -11.99 -0.17
N LEU A 51 17.77 -12.67 -0.85
CA LEU A 51 18.49 -12.08 -1.98
C LEU A 51 17.59 -11.83 -3.20
N ASP A 52 16.62 -12.70 -3.47
CA ASP A 52 15.66 -12.50 -4.56
C ASP A 52 14.80 -11.25 -4.30
N PHE A 53 14.30 -11.08 -3.07
CA PHE A 53 13.56 -9.87 -2.69
C PHE A 53 14.43 -8.62 -2.82
N VAL A 54 15.65 -8.63 -2.29
CA VAL A 54 16.56 -7.47 -2.35
C VAL A 54 16.93 -7.11 -3.78
N LYS A 55 17.24 -8.11 -4.62
CA LYS A 55 17.59 -7.91 -6.04
C LYS A 55 16.41 -7.44 -6.88
N GLY A 56 15.18 -7.73 -6.46
CA GLY A 56 13.97 -7.17 -7.07
C GLY A 56 13.67 -5.75 -6.58
N MET A 57 13.62 -5.54 -5.25
CA MET A 57 13.12 -4.30 -4.66
C MET A 57 14.12 -3.14 -4.79
N ARG A 58 15.42 -3.42 -4.80
CA ARG A 58 16.44 -2.37 -4.96
C ARG A 58 16.34 -1.63 -6.31
N PRO A 59 16.38 -2.30 -7.48
CA PRO A 59 16.20 -1.61 -8.75
C PRO A 59 14.79 -1.00 -8.90
N HIS A 60 13.76 -1.62 -8.32
CA HIS A 60 12.42 -1.05 -8.28
C HIS A 60 12.40 0.31 -7.55
N HIS A 61 12.94 0.41 -6.34
CA HIS A 61 13.06 1.69 -5.65
C HIS A 61 13.91 2.70 -6.43
N ALA A 62 15.02 2.27 -7.04
CA ALA A 62 15.82 3.15 -7.90
C ALA A 62 15.00 3.71 -9.08
N GLY A 63 14.07 2.93 -9.63
CA GLY A 63 13.11 3.39 -10.62
C GLY A 63 12.23 4.53 -10.13
N ALA A 64 11.66 4.41 -8.92
CA ALA A 64 10.86 5.48 -8.32
C ALA A 64 11.64 6.78 -8.09
N LEU A 65 12.94 6.68 -7.77
CA LEU A 65 13.84 7.84 -7.66
C LEU A 65 13.93 8.55 -9.01
N THR A 66 14.23 7.83 -10.09
CA THR A 66 14.31 8.38 -11.46
C THR A 66 12.99 9.02 -11.90
N MET A 67 11.86 8.33 -11.72
CA MET A 67 10.53 8.85 -12.05
C MET A 67 10.23 10.15 -11.31
N SER A 68 10.60 10.23 -10.03
CA SER A 68 10.40 11.42 -9.21
C SER A 68 11.30 12.57 -9.65
N ASP A 69 12.53 12.30 -10.04
CA ASP A 69 13.44 13.31 -10.59
C ASP A 69 12.93 13.90 -11.91
N GLU A 70 12.54 13.05 -12.86
CA GLU A 70 11.96 13.47 -14.13
C GLU A 70 10.72 14.35 -13.93
N TYR A 71 9.83 13.94 -13.03
CA TYR A 71 8.64 14.73 -12.68
C TYR A 71 8.99 16.07 -12.03
N LEU A 72 9.94 16.11 -11.09
CA LEU A 72 10.34 17.33 -10.41
C LEU A 72 11.04 18.33 -11.35
N SER A 73 11.75 17.84 -12.37
CA SER A 73 12.42 18.65 -13.39
C SER A 73 11.51 19.14 -14.51
N ASP A 74 10.32 18.57 -14.68
CA ASP A 74 9.40 18.95 -15.75
C ASP A 74 8.71 20.30 -15.46
N PRO A 75 8.84 21.32 -16.33
CA PRO A 75 8.17 22.61 -16.12
C PRO A 75 6.64 22.54 -16.18
N GLN A 76 6.06 21.49 -16.76
CA GLN A 76 4.61 21.23 -16.79
C GLN A 76 4.10 20.56 -15.52
N ALA A 77 4.97 20.04 -14.65
CA ALA A 77 4.57 19.60 -13.32
C ALA A 77 4.25 20.85 -12.48
N LYS A 78 3.00 21.00 -12.02
CA LYS A 78 2.56 22.20 -11.28
C LYS A 78 2.03 21.86 -9.89
N ASN A 79 1.54 20.64 -9.67
CA ASN A 79 0.88 20.31 -8.41
C ASN A 79 1.87 20.31 -7.23
N VAL A 80 1.70 21.25 -6.30
CA VAL A 80 2.65 21.50 -5.21
C VAL A 80 2.69 20.32 -4.24
N GLN A 81 1.52 19.76 -3.91
CA GLN A 81 1.45 18.63 -2.97
C GLN A 81 2.03 17.36 -3.59
N LEU A 82 1.78 17.10 -4.88
CA LEU A 82 2.37 15.97 -5.60
C LEU A 82 3.89 16.11 -5.76
N LYS A 83 4.42 17.33 -5.97
CA LYS A 83 5.86 17.58 -5.91
C LYS A 83 6.42 17.33 -4.50
N SER A 84 5.66 17.65 -3.45
CA SER A 84 6.08 17.32 -2.08
C SER A 84 6.10 15.82 -1.86
N LEU A 85 5.10 15.08 -2.37
CA LEU A 85 5.09 13.63 -2.33
C LEU A 85 6.31 13.06 -3.07
N ALA A 86 6.59 13.52 -4.29
CA ALA A 86 7.73 13.03 -5.08
C ALA A 86 9.07 13.22 -4.36
N ARG A 87 9.28 14.36 -3.67
CA ARG A 87 10.47 14.55 -2.82
C ARG A 87 10.49 13.58 -1.63
N GLY A 88 9.34 13.34 -1.00
CA GLY A 88 9.20 12.37 0.08
C GLY A 88 9.53 10.94 -0.36
N ILE A 89 8.99 10.51 -1.51
CA ILE A 89 9.29 9.21 -2.14
C ILE A 89 10.79 9.07 -2.37
N LYS A 90 11.44 10.05 -3.02
CA LYS A 90 12.90 10.03 -3.23
C LYS A 90 13.66 9.86 -1.92
N HIS A 91 13.34 10.68 -0.93
CA HIS A 91 14.04 10.68 0.35
C HIS A 91 13.89 9.35 1.09
N ASN A 92 12.65 8.86 1.23
CA ASN A 92 12.36 7.63 1.93
C ASN A 92 12.92 6.40 1.19
N GLN A 93 12.70 6.28 -0.12
CA GLN A 93 13.18 5.12 -0.89
C GLN A 93 14.70 5.10 -1.08
N THR A 94 15.38 6.27 -1.03
CA THR A 94 16.86 6.30 -0.97
C THR A 94 17.36 5.63 0.31
N PHE A 95 16.70 5.89 1.44
CA PHE A 95 17.04 5.25 2.70
C PHE A 95 16.76 3.74 2.69
N GLU A 96 15.60 3.34 2.15
CA GLU A 96 15.25 1.92 1.99
C GLU A 96 16.24 1.18 1.08
N ILE A 97 16.76 1.80 0.01
CA ILE A 97 17.86 1.25 -0.80
C ILE A 97 19.09 0.97 0.07
N GLY A 98 19.47 1.91 0.95
CA GLY A 98 20.60 1.71 1.87
C GLY A 98 20.39 0.56 2.86
N MET A 99 19.16 0.34 3.32
CA MET A 99 18.79 -0.82 4.14
C MET A 99 18.92 -2.12 3.35
N LEU A 100 18.40 -2.15 2.12
CA LEU A 100 18.48 -3.30 1.21
C LEU A 100 19.93 -3.65 0.86
N ASP A 101 20.77 -2.65 0.57
CA ASP A 101 22.21 -2.83 0.33
C ASP A 101 22.90 -3.45 1.54
N ARG A 102 22.56 -2.99 2.75
CA ARG A 102 23.14 -3.55 3.97
C ARG A 102 22.74 -5.00 4.18
N VAL A 103 21.47 -5.34 3.92
CA VAL A 103 21.01 -6.73 3.96
C VAL A 103 21.72 -7.57 2.91
N GLU A 104 21.86 -7.10 1.67
CA GLU A 104 22.58 -7.84 0.61
C GLU A 104 24.03 -8.15 1.01
N GLN A 105 24.75 -7.17 1.57
CA GLN A 105 26.12 -7.37 2.04
C GLN A 105 26.24 -8.44 3.13
N LEU A 106 25.25 -8.52 4.03
CA LEU A 106 25.25 -9.44 5.16
C LEU A 106 24.80 -10.83 4.73
N VAL A 107 23.69 -10.91 4.01
CA VAL A 107 23.07 -12.16 3.53
C VAL A 107 23.91 -12.79 2.41
N GLY A 108 24.47 -12.01 1.49
CA GLY A 108 25.20 -12.50 0.33
C GLY A 108 26.49 -13.27 0.61
N LYS A 109 27.00 -13.31 1.86
CA LYS A 109 28.18 -14.12 2.19
C LYS A 109 27.84 -15.62 2.16
N PRO A 110 28.76 -16.49 1.73
CA PRO A 110 28.51 -17.93 1.61
C PRO A 110 27.95 -18.57 2.89
N ILE A 111 27.02 -19.51 2.74
CA ILE A 111 26.50 -20.32 3.84
C ILE A 111 27.59 -21.33 4.24
N GLN A 112 28.14 -21.17 5.44
CA GLN A 112 29.17 -22.05 5.98
C GLN A 112 28.57 -23.32 6.61
N LYS A 113 27.37 -23.18 7.20
CA LYS A 113 26.63 -24.25 7.84
C LYS A 113 25.14 -23.99 7.70
N GLU A 114 24.41 -24.98 7.21
CA GLU A 114 22.97 -24.89 7.01
C GLU A 114 22.24 -24.60 8.34
N GLY A 115 21.33 -23.62 8.31
CA GLY A 115 20.52 -23.23 9.45
C GLY A 115 21.29 -22.55 10.60
N ALA A 116 22.56 -22.20 10.41
CA ALA A 116 23.33 -21.51 11.43
C ALA A 116 22.81 -20.08 11.64
N THR A 117 22.74 -19.66 12.90
CA THR A 117 22.42 -18.27 13.24
C THR A 117 23.56 -17.36 12.80
N ARG A 118 23.24 -16.36 11.98
CA ARG A 118 24.18 -15.33 11.52
C ARG A 118 23.50 -13.97 11.43
N GLN A 119 24.30 -12.92 11.36
CA GLN A 119 23.78 -11.58 11.14
C GLN A 119 23.19 -11.50 9.72
N VAL A 120 21.96 -11.02 9.63
CA VAL A 120 21.20 -10.88 8.37
C VAL A 120 20.75 -9.45 8.10
N ALA A 121 20.74 -8.59 9.11
CA ALA A 121 20.48 -7.17 8.96
C ALA A 121 21.14 -6.37 10.09
N GLU A 122 20.98 -5.06 10.04
CA GLU A 122 21.48 -4.12 11.04
C GLU A 122 20.46 -3.01 11.23
N GLN A 123 20.02 -2.81 12.47
CA GLN A 123 19.18 -1.68 12.86
C GLN A 123 20.04 -0.53 13.36
N GLY A 124 19.57 0.71 13.20
CA GLY A 124 20.23 1.95 13.57
C GLY A 124 20.86 2.66 12.37
N LEU A 125 20.56 2.24 11.14
CA LEU A 125 20.94 2.97 9.94
C LEU A 125 20.34 4.37 9.91
N ALA A 126 19.13 4.57 10.45
CA ALA A 126 18.54 5.91 10.51
C ALA A 126 19.33 6.82 11.45
N GLN A 127 19.75 6.30 12.60
CA GLN A 127 20.61 6.99 13.55
C GLN A 127 21.96 7.35 12.91
N LYS A 128 22.60 6.40 12.21
CA LYS A 128 23.87 6.62 11.51
C LYS A 128 23.78 7.66 10.40
N GLN A 129 22.68 7.67 9.65
CA GLN A 129 22.48 8.56 8.51
C GLN A 129 21.76 9.86 8.88
N ARG A 130 21.36 10.03 10.15
CA ARG A 130 20.48 11.11 10.62
C ARG A 130 19.20 11.21 9.79
N PHE A 131 18.69 10.05 9.39
CA PHE A 131 17.50 9.95 8.56
C PHE A 131 16.26 10.24 9.40
N GLN A 132 15.42 11.14 8.91
CA GLN A 132 14.06 11.35 9.39
C GLN A 132 13.12 11.06 8.25
N ARG A 133 12.09 10.26 8.50
CA ARG A 133 11.13 9.89 7.46
C ARG A 133 10.39 11.13 6.98
N ALA A 134 10.32 11.32 5.66
CA ALA A 134 9.52 12.37 5.07
C ALA A 134 8.02 12.03 5.26
N PRO A 135 7.22 12.94 5.83
CA PRO A 135 5.81 12.67 6.07
C PRO A 135 4.99 12.73 4.77
N MET A 136 3.81 12.10 4.78
CA MET A 136 2.80 12.32 3.75
C MET A 136 2.46 13.81 3.65
N PRO A 137 2.34 14.38 2.44
CA PRO A 137 1.88 15.76 2.29
C PRO A 137 0.49 15.94 2.89
N ALA A 138 0.24 17.11 3.49
CA ALA A 138 -1.11 17.46 3.94
C ALA A 138 -2.06 17.52 2.73
N GLY A 139 -3.22 16.87 2.83
CA GLY A 139 -4.25 16.85 1.78
C GLY A 139 -5.05 18.14 1.62
N PHE A 140 -4.60 19.26 2.20
CA PHE A 140 -5.32 20.53 2.20
C PHE A 140 -4.69 21.51 1.20
N GLY A 141 -5.53 22.08 0.34
CA GLY A 141 -5.17 23.16 -0.58
C GLY A 141 -5.45 22.81 -2.04
N LYS A 142 -6.18 23.68 -2.74
CA LYS A 142 -6.37 23.57 -4.19
C LYS A 142 -5.08 23.99 -4.88
N SER A 143 -4.38 23.05 -5.49
CA SER A 143 -3.29 23.36 -6.42
C SER A 143 -3.65 22.85 -7.80
N GLU A 144 -3.16 23.53 -8.83
CA GLU A 144 -3.38 23.14 -10.22
C GLU A 144 -2.95 21.69 -10.44
N VAL A 145 -3.74 20.95 -11.22
CA VAL A 145 -3.42 19.57 -11.65
C VAL A 145 -3.31 19.60 -13.17
N THR A 146 -2.11 19.39 -13.69
CA THR A 146 -1.86 19.34 -15.14
C THR A 146 -1.91 17.91 -15.66
N ALA A 147 -1.91 17.75 -16.99
CA ALA A 147 -1.77 16.45 -17.63
C ALA A 147 -0.49 15.72 -17.18
N ARG A 148 0.62 16.45 -16.98
CA ARG A 148 1.88 15.88 -16.52
C ARG A 148 1.80 15.39 -15.08
N ASP A 149 1.11 16.14 -14.21
CA ASP A 149 0.85 15.72 -12.83
C ASP A 149 0.08 14.39 -12.78
N VAL A 150 -1.00 14.26 -13.56
CA VAL A 150 -1.75 12.98 -13.60
C VAL A 150 -0.96 11.86 -14.27
N GLN A 151 -0.09 12.16 -15.25
CA GLN A 151 0.78 11.14 -15.84
C GLN A 151 1.76 10.56 -14.81
N PHE A 152 2.42 11.41 -14.01
CA PHE A 152 3.28 10.96 -12.91
C PHE A 152 2.48 10.21 -11.84
N ALA A 153 1.36 10.76 -11.38
CA ALA A 153 0.54 10.14 -10.33
C ALA A 153 0.05 8.75 -10.75
N LYS A 154 -0.43 8.58 -11.99
CA LYS A 154 -0.84 7.27 -12.51
C LYS A 154 0.33 6.31 -12.66
N GLY A 155 1.46 6.77 -13.21
CA GLY A 155 2.65 5.92 -13.40
C GLY A 155 3.23 5.45 -12.07
N MET A 156 3.41 6.36 -11.12
CA MET A 156 3.92 6.03 -9.79
C MET A 156 2.94 5.18 -8.99
N ALA A 157 1.62 5.36 -9.15
CA ALA A 157 0.64 4.45 -8.53
C ALA A 157 0.78 3.00 -9.04
N ILE A 158 0.93 2.80 -10.35
CA ILE A 158 1.16 1.47 -10.95
C ILE A 158 2.48 0.87 -10.44
N HIS A 159 3.54 1.68 -10.40
CA HIS A 159 4.84 1.26 -9.87
C HIS A 159 4.72 0.81 -8.41
N HIS A 160 4.04 1.59 -7.57
CA HIS A 160 3.82 1.24 -6.17
C HIS A 160 2.96 -0.01 -5.98
N GLU A 161 1.93 -0.22 -6.82
CA GLU A 161 1.15 -1.46 -6.80
C GLU A 161 2.02 -2.71 -7.01
N ALA A 162 3.06 -2.62 -7.84
CA ALA A 162 4.01 -3.71 -8.02
C ALA A 162 4.85 -3.99 -6.76
N ALA A 163 5.35 -2.94 -6.09
CA ALA A 163 6.03 -3.10 -4.79
C ALA A 163 5.11 -3.74 -3.73
N LEU A 164 3.80 -3.40 -3.71
CA LEU A 164 2.85 -4.05 -2.81
C LEU A 164 2.73 -5.56 -3.09
N VAL A 165 2.84 -5.99 -4.35
CA VAL A 165 2.81 -7.42 -4.71
C VAL A 165 4.08 -8.10 -4.22
N MET A 166 5.26 -7.55 -4.54
CA MET A 166 6.55 -8.13 -4.13
C MET A 166 6.67 -8.26 -2.60
N ALA A 167 6.24 -7.25 -1.86
CA ALA A 167 6.23 -7.28 -0.40
C ALA A 167 5.32 -8.39 0.14
N LYS A 168 4.14 -8.60 -0.47
CA LYS A 168 3.23 -9.70 -0.09
C LYS A 168 3.82 -11.07 -0.42
N GLU A 169 4.44 -11.21 -1.59
CA GLU A 169 5.09 -12.46 -2.01
C GLU A 169 6.23 -12.84 -1.07
N TYR A 170 7.07 -11.88 -0.69
CA TYR A 170 8.11 -12.12 0.31
C TYR A 170 7.49 -12.52 1.66
N LEU A 171 6.47 -11.79 2.13
CA LEU A 171 5.81 -12.13 3.41
C LEU A 171 5.15 -13.51 3.42
N ALA A 172 4.67 -13.99 2.27
CA ALA A 172 4.04 -15.30 2.08
C ALA A 172 5.05 -16.45 1.86
N ASN A 173 6.31 -16.14 1.52
CA ASN A 173 7.33 -17.15 1.32
C ASN A 173 7.71 -17.81 2.66
N PRO A 174 7.62 -19.15 2.79
CA PRO A 174 7.95 -19.85 4.04
C PRO A 174 9.43 -19.70 4.45
N HIS A 175 10.32 -19.41 3.50
CA HIS A 175 11.75 -19.19 3.74
C HIS A 175 12.11 -17.73 4.02
N ALA A 176 11.16 -16.79 3.91
CA ALA A 176 11.35 -15.39 4.28
C ALA A 176 11.29 -15.20 5.80
N THR A 177 12.32 -15.69 6.48
CA THR A 177 12.42 -15.71 7.96
C THR A 177 13.17 -14.50 8.52
N ASN A 178 13.78 -13.68 7.68
CA ASN A 178 14.46 -12.45 8.08
C ASN A 178 13.46 -11.39 8.55
N LYS A 179 13.31 -11.29 9.88
CA LYS A 179 12.34 -10.40 10.51
C LYS A 179 12.52 -8.93 10.17
N TYR A 180 13.74 -8.48 9.86
CA TYR A 180 14.00 -7.10 9.46
C TYR A 180 13.38 -6.82 8.08
N LEU A 181 13.62 -7.68 7.09
CA LEU A 181 12.99 -7.56 5.76
C LEU A 181 11.46 -7.70 5.83
N ARG A 182 10.94 -8.58 6.70
CA ARG A 182 9.48 -8.70 6.90
C ARG A 182 8.87 -7.42 7.44
N LEU A 183 9.52 -6.77 8.40
CA LEU A 183 9.06 -5.48 8.92
C LEU A 183 9.16 -4.38 7.84
N LEU A 184 10.23 -4.35 7.05
CA LEU A 184 10.37 -3.43 5.91
C LEU A 184 9.24 -3.63 4.89
N CYS A 185 8.85 -4.89 4.61
CA CYS A 185 7.70 -5.18 3.76
C CYS A 185 6.40 -4.61 4.34
N LEU A 186 6.20 -4.66 5.66
CA LEU A 186 5.02 -4.07 6.29
C LEU A 186 5.02 -2.54 6.20
N ASP A 187 6.19 -1.90 6.34
CA ASP A 187 6.37 -0.46 6.12
C ASP A 187 6.02 -0.08 4.67
N ILE A 188 6.60 -0.76 3.69
CA ILE A 188 6.30 -0.59 2.25
C ILE A 188 4.78 -0.73 2.01
N LEU A 189 4.16 -1.76 2.58
CA LEU A 189 2.73 -2.00 2.43
C LEU A 189 1.86 -0.90 3.02
N ARG A 190 2.27 -0.30 4.14
CA ARG A 190 1.54 0.81 4.77
C ARG A 190 1.72 2.09 3.95
N ASP A 191 2.96 2.46 3.71
CA ASP A 191 3.32 3.77 3.18
C ASP A 191 2.88 3.88 1.72
N GLN A 192 3.23 2.90 0.88
CA GLN A 192 2.87 2.97 -0.54
C GLN A 192 1.36 2.89 -0.77
N LYS A 193 0.57 2.25 0.11
CA LYS A 193 -0.90 2.34 0.04
C LYS A 193 -1.43 3.75 0.29
N MET A 194 -0.84 4.47 1.26
CA MET A 194 -1.22 5.87 1.53
C MET A 194 -0.82 6.77 0.35
N GLU A 195 0.36 6.54 -0.22
CA GLU A 195 0.84 7.28 -1.39
C GLU A 195 -0.04 7.02 -2.63
N ILE A 196 -0.44 5.76 -2.89
CA ILE A 196 -1.39 5.42 -3.96
C ILE A 196 -2.72 6.13 -3.76
N ALA A 197 -3.28 6.10 -2.55
CA ALA A 197 -4.54 6.79 -2.26
C ALA A 197 -4.44 8.29 -2.53
N PHE A 198 -3.36 8.93 -2.05
CA PHE A 198 -3.08 10.33 -2.31
C PHE A 198 -2.95 10.65 -3.80
N MET A 199 -2.22 9.83 -4.56
CA MET A 199 -2.05 10.03 -6.01
C MET A 199 -3.38 9.90 -6.75
N ASN A 200 -4.24 8.95 -6.36
CA ASN A 200 -5.59 8.80 -6.91
C ASN A 200 -6.47 10.02 -6.61
N ASP A 201 -6.37 10.60 -5.41
CA ASP A 201 -7.08 11.82 -5.04
C ASP A 201 -6.62 13.02 -5.88
N ILE A 202 -5.33 13.13 -6.21
CA ILE A 202 -4.82 14.16 -7.12
C ILE A 202 -5.35 13.94 -8.55
N VAL A 203 -5.34 12.71 -9.04
CA VAL A 203 -5.89 12.38 -10.38
C VAL A 203 -7.37 12.75 -10.47
N ALA A 204 -8.15 12.54 -9.40
CA ALA A 204 -9.57 12.90 -9.35
C ALA A 204 -9.84 14.42 -9.38
N GLN A 205 -8.84 15.24 -9.06
CA GLN A 205 -8.92 16.70 -9.11
C GLN A 205 -8.55 17.29 -10.47
N TYR A 206 -8.16 16.45 -11.44
CA TYR A 206 -7.82 16.91 -12.77
C TYR A 206 -9.05 17.53 -13.47
N PRO A 207 -8.97 18.77 -14.01
CA PRO A 207 -10.11 19.42 -14.66
C PRO A 207 -10.51 18.78 -15.99
N GLY A 208 -9.60 18.01 -16.61
CA GLY A 208 -9.88 17.24 -17.83
C GLY A 208 -10.35 15.81 -17.50
N ASN A 209 -10.46 14.98 -18.53
CA ASN A 209 -10.75 13.56 -18.34
C ASN A 209 -9.44 12.76 -18.10
N PRO A 210 -9.23 12.18 -16.90
CA PRO A 210 -7.99 11.46 -16.59
C PRO A 210 -7.80 10.16 -17.39
N ASP A 211 -8.85 9.63 -18.02
CA ASP A 211 -8.77 8.45 -18.90
C ASP A 211 -8.06 8.75 -20.22
N ASP A 212 -8.03 10.03 -20.63
CA ASP A 212 -7.37 10.48 -21.85
C ASP A 212 -5.85 10.59 -21.68
N ILE A 213 -5.37 10.75 -20.43
CA ILE A 213 -3.94 10.81 -20.13
C ILE A 213 -3.35 9.40 -20.09
N LYS A 214 -2.48 9.09 -21.05
CA LYS A 214 -1.79 7.79 -21.14
C LYS A 214 -0.47 7.82 -20.37
N VAL A 215 -0.18 6.71 -19.71
CA VAL A 215 1.13 6.46 -19.09
C VAL A 215 1.92 5.60 -20.06
N ASP A 216 3.10 6.05 -20.45
CA ASP A 216 4.02 5.24 -21.26
C ASP A 216 4.81 4.29 -20.34
N MET A 217 4.96 3.04 -20.76
CA MET A 217 5.77 2.06 -20.04
C MET A 217 7.24 2.51 -19.95
N SER A 218 7.73 3.29 -20.92
CA SER A 218 9.09 3.83 -20.88
C SER A 218 9.34 4.80 -19.73
N MET A 219 8.28 5.29 -19.08
CA MET A 219 8.35 6.14 -17.89
C MET A 219 8.40 5.33 -16.59
N MET A 220 8.21 4.01 -16.64
CA MET A 220 8.22 3.14 -15.47
C MET A 220 9.56 2.42 -15.37
N HIS A 221 10.53 3.13 -14.80
CA HIS A 221 11.88 2.63 -14.56
C HIS A 221 11.90 1.56 -13.46
N GLY A 222 12.89 0.67 -13.45
CA GLY A 222 13.08 -0.32 -12.38
C GLY A 222 12.13 -1.52 -12.42
N MET A 223 11.30 -1.63 -13.45
CA MET A 223 10.27 -2.68 -13.62
C MET A 223 10.72 -3.88 -14.47
N ASP A 224 11.91 -3.84 -15.07
CA ASP A 224 12.38 -4.80 -16.08
C ASP A 224 12.46 -6.25 -15.60
N HIS A 225 12.73 -6.45 -14.30
CA HIS A 225 12.91 -7.78 -13.70
C HIS A 225 11.63 -8.38 -13.11
N MET A 226 10.50 -7.66 -13.16
CA MET A 226 9.22 -8.13 -12.61
C MET A 226 8.50 -9.15 -13.50
N ASN A 227 9.09 -9.54 -14.64
CA ASN A 227 8.49 -10.47 -15.59
C ASN A 227 8.63 -11.96 -15.22
N HIS A 228 9.20 -12.30 -14.07
CA HIS A 228 9.36 -13.69 -13.61
C HIS A 228 8.50 -14.01 -12.39
N GLY A 229 7.18 -13.86 -12.53
CA GLY A 229 6.28 -14.19 -11.42
C GLY A 229 4.82 -13.82 -11.60
N GLY A 230 4.20 -14.11 -12.75
CA GLY A 230 2.73 -14.20 -12.80
C GLY A 230 1.92 -12.90 -12.80
N MET A 231 2.53 -11.73 -13.02
CA MET A 231 1.77 -10.52 -13.37
C MET A 231 1.21 -10.64 -14.80
N LYS A 232 0.10 -11.36 -14.96
CA LYS A 232 -0.80 -11.08 -16.09
C LYS A 232 -1.29 -9.66 -15.88
N HIS A 233 -0.85 -8.74 -16.74
CA HIS A 233 -1.31 -7.36 -16.78
C HIS A 233 -2.82 -7.30 -16.49
N GLY A 234 -3.15 -6.72 -15.34
CA GLY A 234 -4.53 -6.45 -14.96
C GLY A 234 -5.12 -5.53 -16.00
N ALA A 235 -5.98 -6.08 -16.86
CA ALA A 235 -6.91 -5.26 -17.61
C ALA A 235 -7.63 -4.35 -16.62
N ALA A 236 -7.77 -3.07 -16.98
CA ALA A 236 -8.54 -2.08 -16.25
C ALA A 236 -9.84 -2.72 -15.71
N PRO A 237 -10.26 -2.41 -14.47
CA PRO A 237 -11.48 -2.98 -13.91
C PRO A 237 -12.62 -2.70 -14.89
N LYS A 238 -13.15 -3.75 -15.51
CA LYS A 238 -14.35 -3.64 -16.33
C LYS A 238 -15.45 -3.12 -15.41
N LYS A 239 -15.92 -1.90 -15.66
CA LYS A 239 -17.09 -1.32 -14.98
C LYS A 239 -18.16 -2.39 -14.90
N ALA A 240 -18.53 -2.78 -13.67
CA ALA A 240 -19.71 -3.58 -13.46
C ALA A 240 -20.89 -2.81 -14.07
N LYS A 241 -21.51 -3.37 -15.11
CA LYS A 241 -22.77 -2.82 -15.63
C LYS A 241 -23.77 -2.88 -14.49
N VAL A 242 -24.12 -1.72 -13.94
CA VAL A 242 -25.27 -1.58 -13.04
C VAL A 242 -26.49 -2.06 -13.83
N LYS A 243 -26.98 -3.26 -13.51
CA LYS A 243 -28.27 -3.71 -14.02
C LYS A 243 -29.33 -2.79 -13.41
N LYS A 244 -30.00 -2.03 -14.27
CA LYS A 244 -31.22 -1.30 -13.92
C LYS A 244 -32.18 -2.28 -13.25
N PRO A 245 -32.83 -1.94 -12.13
CA PRO A 245 -33.81 -2.82 -11.52
C PRO A 245 -34.93 -3.09 -12.52
N THR A 246 -35.14 -4.36 -12.86
CA THR A 246 -36.30 -4.80 -13.63
C THR A 246 -37.55 -4.56 -12.78
N ALA A 247 -38.47 -3.74 -13.28
CA ALA A 247 -39.76 -3.52 -12.66
C ALA A 247 -40.48 -4.86 -12.45
N LYS A 248 -40.80 -5.17 -11.19
CA LYS A 248 -41.63 -6.32 -10.83
C LYS A 248 -43.05 -6.04 -11.36
N LYS A 249 -43.57 -6.93 -12.20
CA LYS A 249 -44.97 -6.91 -12.66
C LYS A 249 -45.90 -6.94 -11.43
N PRO A 250 -46.97 -6.12 -11.36
CA PRO A 250 -47.88 -6.14 -10.23
C PRO A 250 -48.62 -7.49 -10.17
N ALA A 251 -48.86 -7.97 -8.96
CA ALA A 251 -49.63 -9.18 -8.69
C ALA A 251 -51.08 -9.03 -9.20
N PRO A 252 -51.72 -10.11 -9.65
CA PRO A 252 -53.12 -10.06 -10.06
C PRO A 252 -54.03 -9.79 -8.85
N ALA A 253 -55.08 -9.01 -9.09
CA ALA A 253 -56.10 -8.70 -8.09
C ALA A 253 -56.85 -9.97 -7.67
N HIS A 254 -57.08 -10.12 -6.36
CA HIS A 254 -57.98 -11.13 -5.82
C HIS A 254 -59.42 -10.76 -6.20
N ASP A 255 -60.05 -11.61 -7.01
CA ASP A 255 -61.48 -11.61 -7.27
C ASP A 255 -62.22 -12.13 -6.03
N MET A 256 -63.05 -11.27 -5.46
CA MET A 256 -63.97 -11.56 -4.38
C MET A 256 -65.35 -11.77 -5.01
N SER A 257 -65.59 -12.95 -5.57
CA SER A 257 -66.93 -13.35 -5.97
C SER A 257 -67.11 -14.87 -5.89
N GLY A 258 -68.13 -15.29 -5.13
CA GLY A 258 -68.69 -16.64 -5.21
C GLY A 258 -68.42 -17.54 -4.01
N MET A 259 -69.16 -17.34 -2.91
CA MET A 259 -69.59 -18.44 -2.05
C MET A 259 -70.81 -17.99 -1.23
N GLU A 260 -71.94 -17.87 -1.93
CA GLU A 260 -73.26 -17.96 -1.34
C GLU A 260 -73.76 -19.41 -1.49
N GLY A 261 -74.23 -19.97 -0.38
CA GLY A 261 -75.30 -20.98 -0.34
C GLY A 261 -74.91 -22.42 -0.63
N MET A 262 -74.88 -23.25 0.42
CA MET A 262 -75.84 -24.34 0.55
C MET A 262 -75.88 -24.91 1.97
N ASP A 263 -77.10 -24.90 2.48
CA ASP A 263 -77.66 -25.42 3.72
C ASP A 263 -77.83 -26.95 3.63
N HIS A 264 -77.65 -27.66 4.76
CA HIS A 264 -78.63 -28.60 5.34
C HIS A 264 -78.00 -29.67 6.25
N SER A 265 -78.21 -29.43 7.55
CA SER A 265 -78.90 -30.34 8.48
C SER A 265 -78.28 -31.65 8.99
N HIS A 266 -78.61 -31.90 10.26
CA HIS A 266 -78.81 -33.17 10.96
C HIS A 266 -77.69 -33.77 11.86
N MET A 267 -77.89 -33.50 13.16
CA MET A 267 -78.01 -34.42 14.31
C MET A 267 -76.96 -35.51 14.58
N GLY A 268 -76.39 -35.43 15.79
CA GLY A 268 -76.58 -36.47 16.82
C GLY A 268 -75.53 -37.57 16.91
N HIS A 269 -74.59 -37.45 17.85
CA HIS A 269 -74.55 -38.18 19.12
C HIS A 269 -73.37 -37.73 19.98
#